data_AF-A0A1W9Q896-F1
#
_entry.id   AF-A0A1W9Q896-F1
#
_cell.length_a   1.000
_cell.length_b   1.000
_cell.length_c   1.000
_cell.angle_alpha   90.00
_cell.angle_beta   90.00
_cell.angle_gamma   90.00
#
_symmetry.space_group_name_H-M   'P 1'
#
loop_
_entity.id
_entity.type
_entity.pdbx_description
1 polymer ?
#
loop_
_entity_poly.entity_id
_entity_poly.type
_entity_poly.pdbx_seq_one_letter_code
_entity_poly.pdbx_strand_id
1 'polypeptide(L)'
;MAKLVFGMNVSLDGYVDHTEFAPSPILFRHFVQEAKDQTGSLYGRKVYELMRYWDEDQATWSDDERAFAAAFRKQTKWVASRTLERVGARADDRAACIQSALPLAYLALVLVFFVLWTRGIFV
;
A
#
# COMPACT_ATOMS: atom_id res chain seq x y z
N MET A 1 14.74 -13.56 1.60
CA MET A 1 13.47 -13.19 2.29
C MET A 1 13.31 -11.69 2.20
N ALA A 2 12.12 -11.17 1.90
CA ALA A 2 11.88 -9.73 1.91
C ALA A 2 11.72 -9.23 3.36
N LYS A 3 12.22 -8.02 3.66
CA LYS A 3 12.05 -7.38 4.97
C LYS A 3 10.80 -6.50 4.93
N LEU A 4 9.84 -6.78 5.81
CA LEU A 4 8.68 -5.91 6.00
C LEU A 4 8.99 -4.92 7.13
N VAL A 5 8.81 -3.64 6.86
CA VAL A 5 8.97 -2.56 7.83
C VAL A 5 7.61 -1.91 8.03
N PHE A 6 7.25 -1.66 9.28
CA PHE A 6 6.02 -0.96 9.64
C PHE A 6 6.40 0.39 10.25
N GLY A 7 6.02 1.46 9.57
CA GLY A 7 6.26 2.84 10.00
C GLY A 7 4.95 3.58 10.16
N MET A 8 4.77 4.26 11.30
CA MET A 8 3.62 5.13 11.58
C MET A 8 4.00 6.21 12.59
N ASN A 9 3.38 7.37 12.47
CA ASN A 9 3.37 8.37 13.54
C ASN A 9 2.29 8.00 14.54
N VAL A 10 2.62 7.99 15.82
CA VAL A 10 1.71 7.63 16.92
C VAL A 10 1.87 8.66 18.02
N SER A 11 0.75 9.11 18.60
CA SER A 11 0.76 9.94 19.81
C SER A 11 1.21 9.13 21.04
N LEU A 12 1.52 9.82 22.14
CA LEU A 12 1.99 9.18 23.37
C LEU A 12 0.93 8.26 24.01
N ASP A 13 -0.35 8.60 23.83
CA ASP A 13 -1.51 7.84 24.28
C ASP A 13 -2.01 6.80 23.26
N GLY A 14 -1.28 6.60 22.15
CA GLY A 14 -1.48 5.47 21.24
C GLY A 14 -2.40 5.70 20.05
N TYR A 15 -2.72 6.95 19.73
CA TYR A 15 -3.56 7.31 18.58
C TYR A 15 -2.74 7.54 17.31
N VAL A 16 -3.35 7.21 16.17
CA VAL A 16 -2.80 7.46 14.83
C VAL A 16 -3.74 8.41 14.12
N ASP A 17 -3.25 9.59 13.78
CA ASP A 17 -4.03 10.64 13.12
C ASP A 17 -3.21 11.32 12.01
N HIS A 18 -3.89 11.78 10.97
CA HIS A 18 -3.28 12.40 9.77
C HIS A 18 -3.50 13.91 9.69
N THR A 19 -4.20 14.49 10.66
CA THR A 19 -4.60 15.90 10.72
C THR A 19 -3.94 16.68 11.86
N GLU A 20 -3.68 16.04 13.00
CA GLU A 20 -3.25 16.77 14.21
C GLU A 20 -1.76 16.61 14.59
N PHE A 21 -1.05 15.55 14.14
CA PHE A 21 0.31 15.23 14.61
C PHE A 21 1.35 15.19 13.49
N ALA A 22 1.70 16.34 12.94
CA ALA A 22 2.77 16.46 11.95
C ALA A 22 4.15 16.16 12.57
N PRO A 23 5.03 15.40 11.87
CA PRO A 23 6.38 15.14 12.37
C PRO A 23 7.21 16.43 12.40
N SER A 24 8.16 16.51 13.33
CA SER A 24 9.17 17.58 13.31
C SER A 24 9.99 17.51 12.00
N PRO A 25 10.59 18.62 11.54
CA PRO A 25 11.36 18.61 10.29
C PRO A 25 12.50 17.58 10.25
N ILE A 26 13.14 17.32 11.39
CA ILE A 26 14.21 16.32 11.50
C ILE A 26 13.64 14.91 11.29
N LEU A 27 12.53 14.60 11.95
CA LEU A 27 11.86 13.31 11.83
C LEU A 27 11.28 13.11 10.43
N PHE A 28 10.73 14.16 9.82
CA PHE A 28 10.24 14.11 8.45
C PHE A 28 11.34 13.75 7.46
N ARG A 29 12.52 14.37 7.58
CA ARG A 29 13.70 14.01 6.76
C ARG A 29 14.12 12.56 6.93
N HIS A 30 14.01 12.00 8.12
CA HIS A 30 14.26 10.57 8.34
C HIS A 30 13.30 9.71 7.50
N PHE A 31 11.99 9.99 7.54
CA PHE A 31 11.00 9.30 6.71
C PHE A 31 11.22 9.51 5.21
N VAL A 32 11.72 10.68 4.78
CA VAL A 32 12.10 10.91 3.38
C VAL A 32 13.22 9.97 2.95
N GLN A 33 14.24 9.75 3.79
CA GLN A 33 15.30 8.80 3.46
C GLN A 33 14.79 7.37 3.45
N GLU A 34 13.97 6.99 4.44
CA GLU A 34 13.36 5.66 4.47
C GLU A 34 12.52 5.39 3.21
N ALA A 35 11.71 6.35 2.79
CA ALA A 35 10.89 6.24 1.58
C ALA A 35 11.75 6.09 0.30
N LYS A 36 12.93 6.71 0.24
CA LYS A 36 13.84 6.58 -0.92
C LYS A 36 14.44 5.17 -1.03
N ASP A 37 14.68 4.52 0.10
CA ASP A 37 15.34 3.20 0.17
C ASP A 37 14.34 2.04 0.03
N GLN A 38 13.05 2.29 0.26
CA GLN A 38 11.99 1.29 0.13
C GLN A 38 11.72 0.91 -1.34
N THR A 39 11.61 -0.40 -1.59
CA THR A 39 11.21 -0.94 -2.91
C THR A 39 9.74 -0.68 -3.23
N GLY A 40 8.89 -0.68 -2.20
CA GLY A 40 7.46 -0.46 -2.35
C GLY A 40 6.74 -0.41 -1.01
N SER A 41 5.47 -0.01 -1.06
CA SER A 41 4.62 0.22 0.10
C SER A 41 3.31 -0.54 0.00
N LEU A 42 2.87 -1.11 1.13
CA LEU A 42 1.59 -1.81 1.28
C LEU A 42 0.64 -0.95 2.11
N TYR A 43 -0.53 -0.66 1.56
CA TYR A 43 -1.54 0.16 2.20
C TYR A 43 -2.90 -0.56 2.28
N GLY A 44 -3.71 -0.18 3.26
CA GLY A 44 -5.15 -0.39 3.20
C GLY A 44 -5.81 0.69 2.33
N ARG A 45 -7.03 0.44 1.84
CA ARG A 45 -7.77 1.39 0.98
C ARG A 45 -7.79 2.84 1.47
N LYS A 46 -8.23 3.07 2.72
CA LYS A 46 -8.38 4.43 3.27
C LYS A 46 -7.05 5.18 3.35
N VAL A 47 -6.00 4.51 3.81
CA VAL A 47 -4.65 5.10 3.90
C VAL A 47 -4.11 5.39 2.50
N TYR A 48 -4.32 4.47 1.54
CA TYR A 48 -3.94 4.71 0.16
C TYR A 48 -4.63 5.95 -0.41
N GLU A 49 -5.95 6.08 -0.25
CA GLU A 49 -6.72 7.24 -0.71
C GLU A 49 -6.21 8.55 -0.12
N LEU A 50 -5.86 8.58 1.17
CA LEU A 50 -5.23 9.75 1.81
C LEU A 50 -3.84 10.05 1.23
N MET A 51 -3.02 9.02 1.05
CA MET A 51 -1.64 9.17 0.55
C MET A 51 -1.57 9.61 -0.91
N ARG A 52 -2.68 9.54 -1.68
CA ARG A 52 -2.77 10.12 -3.03
C ARG A 52 -2.54 11.62 -3.07
N TYR A 53 -2.62 12.31 -1.93
CA TYR A 53 -2.17 13.70 -1.81
C TYR A 53 -0.77 13.92 -2.42
N TRP A 54 0.12 12.94 -2.29
CA TRP A 54 1.50 13.02 -2.81
C TRP A 54 1.62 12.74 -4.30
N ASP A 55 0.57 12.29 -4.99
CA ASP A 55 0.60 12.02 -6.43
C ASP A 55 0.50 13.31 -7.28
N GLU A 56 0.01 14.40 -6.70
CA GLU A 56 -0.19 15.69 -7.36
C GLU A 56 0.81 16.72 -6.84
N ASP A 57 1.46 17.47 -7.73
CA ASP A 57 2.41 18.50 -7.32
C ASP A 57 1.70 19.72 -6.72
N GLN A 58 2.22 20.21 -5.60
CA GLN A 58 1.73 21.41 -4.94
C GLN A 58 2.81 22.50 -4.94
N ALA A 59 2.45 23.71 -5.38
CA ALA A 59 3.37 24.85 -5.41
C ALA A 59 3.85 25.28 -4.01
N THR A 60 3.07 24.97 -2.98
CA THR A 60 3.33 25.35 -1.58
C THR A 60 4.30 24.42 -0.85
N TRP A 61 4.68 23.29 -1.46
CA TRP A 61 5.57 22.34 -0.81
C TRP A 61 6.96 22.93 -0.55
N SER A 62 7.58 22.49 0.53
CA SER A 62 9.00 22.61 0.82
C SER A 62 9.82 21.61 -0.02
N ASP A 63 11.15 21.74 0.03
CA ASP A 63 12.04 20.81 -0.65
C ASP A 63 11.95 19.38 -0.09
N ASP A 64 11.77 19.25 1.23
CA ASP A 64 11.62 17.95 1.88
C ASP A 64 10.30 17.27 1.45
N GLU A 65 9.21 18.03 1.33
CA GLU A 65 7.91 17.50 0.87
C GLU A 65 7.96 17.09 -0.60
N ARG A 66 8.58 17.90 -1.47
CA ARG A 66 8.85 17.51 -2.86
C ARG A 66 9.70 16.23 -2.94
N ALA A 67 10.73 16.12 -2.10
CA ALA A 67 11.58 14.95 -2.06
C ALA A 67 10.82 13.69 -1.60
N PHE A 68 9.92 13.83 -0.61
CA PHE A 68 9.05 12.75 -0.19
C PHE A 68 8.09 12.33 -1.30
N ALA A 69 7.41 13.29 -1.95
CA ALA A 69 6.51 13.02 -3.07
C ALA A 69 7.20 12.26 -4.21
N ALA A 70 8.40 12.69 -4.59
CA ALA A 70 9.20 12.02 -5.61
C ALA A 70 9.55 10.57 -5.22
N ALA A 71 9.96 10.36 -3.97
CA ALA A 71 10.25 9.02 -3.45
C ALA A 71 8.99 8.13 -3.44
N PHE A 72 7.88 8.65 -2.91
CA PHE A 72 6.59 7.96 -2.87
C PHE A 72 6.11 7.55 -4.27
N ARG A 73 6.18 8.45 -5.26
CA ARG A 73 5.76 8.15 -6.64
C ARG A 73 6.59 7.03 -7.28
N LYS A 74 7.89 6.96 -6.97
CA LYS A 74 8.80 5.92 -7.47
C LYS A 74 8.50 4.52 -6.93
N GLN A 75 7.94 4.42 -5.72
CA GLN A 75 7.64 3.15 -5.07
C GLN A 75 6.53 2.37 -5.77
N THR A 76 6.67 1.05 -5.78
CA THR A 76 5.57 0.13 -6.14
C THR A 76 4.56 0.12 -4.99
N LYS A 77 3.26 0.24 -5.30
CA LYS A 77 2.20 0.40 -4.30
C LYS A 77 1.29 -0.83 -4.34
N TRP A 78 1.06 -1.46 -3.20
CA TRP A 78 0.08 -2.53 -3.06
C TRP A 78 -1.05 -2.04 -2.17
N VAL A 79 -2.29 -2.23 -2.60
CA VAL A 79 -3.46 -1.81 -1.82
C VAL A 79 -4.28 -3.04 -1.47
N ALA A 80 -4.28 -3.42 -0.20
CA ALA A 80 -5.14 -4.47 0.32
C ALA A 80 -6.56 -3.90 0.52
N SER A 81 -7.52 -4.40 -0.25
CA SER A 81 -8.91 -3.96 -0.17
C SER A 81 -9.88 -5.05 -0.61
N ARG A 82 -11.07 -5.05 -0.01
CA ARG A 82 -12.19 -5.91 -0.43
C ARG A 82 -13.10 -5.26 -1.46
N THR A 83 -13.10 -3.93 -1.52
CA THR A 83 -14.08 -3.15 -2.29
C THR A 83 -13.43 -2.33 -3.40
N LEU A 84 -12.10 -2.26 -3.44
CA LEU A 84 -11.39 -1.49 -4.46
C LEU A 84 -11.08 -2.43 -5.62
N GLU A 85 -11.59 -2.11 -6.80
CA GLU A 85 -11.39 -2.95 -8.00
C GLU A 85 -10.16 -2.53 -8.80
N ARG A 86 -9.83 -1.23 -8.75
CA ARG A 86 -8.71 -0.66 -9.49
C ARG A 86 -7.96 0.36 -8.64
N VAL A 87 -6.65 0.36 -8.81
CA VAL A 87 -5.70 1.28 -8.17
C VAL A 87 -4.94 2.00 -9.28
N GLY A 88 -4.70 3.30 -9.10
CA GLY A 88 -4.02 4.14 -10.08
C GLY A 88 -4.96 4.80 -11.09
N ALA A 89 -4.64 6.06 -11.44
CA ALA A 89 -5.34 6.85 -12.46
C ALA A 89 -4.52 6.98 -13.75
N ARG A 90 -3.20 6.71 -13.69
CA ARG A 90 -2.28 6.84 -14.83
C ARG A 90 -1.81 5.48 -15.31
N ALA A 91 -1.53 5.38 -16.62
CA ALA A 91 -1.09 4.15 -17.27
C ALA A 91 0.23 3.58 -16.70
N ASP A 92 1.05 4.43 -16.08
CA ASP A 92 2.36 4.07 -15.51
C ASP A 92 2.33 3.81 -13.99
N ASP A 93 1.15 3.83 -13.36
CA ASP A 93 1.03 3.56 -11.93
C ASP A 93 1.44 2.12 -11.63
N ARG A 94 2.56 1.96 -10.90
CA ARG A 94 3.02 0.66 -10.37
C ARG A 94 2.20 0.30 -9.12
N ALA A 95 0.89 0.35 -9.24
CA ALA A 95 -0.04 0.17 -8.14
C ALA A 95 -1.00 -0.99 -8.41
N ALA A 96 -1.03 -1.97 -7.52
CA ALA A 96 -1.89 -3.14 -7.67
C ALA A 96 -2.84 -3.29 -6.48
N CYS A 97 -4.11 -3.60 -6.77
CA CYS A 97 -5.03 -4.02 -5.73
C CYS A 97 -4.76 -5.48 -5.37
N ILE A 98 -4.46 -5.75 -4.11
CA ILE A 98 -4.51 -7.09 -3.55
C ILE A 98 -5.94 -7.26 -3.05
N GLN A 99 -6.80 -7.79 -3.93
CA GLN A 99 -8.12 -8.22 -3.51
C GLN A 99 -7.97 -9.51 -2.69
N SER A 100 -8.60 -9.57 -1.52
CA SER A 100 -8.85 -10.85 -0.84
C SER A 100 -9.98 -11.58 -1.58
N ALA A 101 -9.85 -11.74 -2.89
CA ALA A 101 -10.71 -12.56 -3.70
C ALA A 101 -9.95 -13.87 -3.92
N LEU A 102 -10.05 -14.78 -2.95
CA LEU A 102 -10.42 -16.11 -3.38
C LEU A 102 -11.92 -16.00 -3.66
N PRO A 103 -12.35 -15.74 -4.92
CA PRO A 103 -13.77 -15.74 -5.20
C PRO A 103 -14.34 -17.10 -4.73
N LEU A 104 -15.58 -17.14 -4.28
CA LEU A 104 -16.26 -18.41 -3.94
C LEU A 104 -16.11 -19.46 -5.06
N ALA A 105 -16.01 -19.01 -6.32
CA ALA A 105 -15.68 -19.84 -7.47
C ALA A 105 -14.30 -20.54 -7.36
N TYR A 106 -13.29 -19.89 -6.79
CA TYR A 106 -11.97 -20.47 -6.56
C TYR A 106 -11.98 -21.47 -5.40
N LEU A 107 -12.74 -21.21 -4.33
CA LEU A 107 -12.99 -22.21 -3.28
C LEU A 107 -13.77 -23.41 -3.82
N ALA A 108 -14.77 -23.18 -4.67
CA ALA A 108 -15.50 -24.24 -5.35
C ALA A 108 -14.58 -25.03 -6.29
N LEU A 109 -13.70 -24.38 -7.05
CA LEU A 109 -12.71 -25.03 -7.90
C LEU A 109 -11.69 -25.84 -7.09
N VAL A 110 -11.16 -25.30 -6.00
CA VAL A 110 -10.23 -26.01 -5.10
C VAL A 110 -10.93 -27.20 -4.44
N LEU A 111 -12.19 -27.05 -4.00
CA LEU A 111 -12.98 -28.15 -3.44
C LEU A 111 -13.32 -29.20 -4.49
N VAL A 112 -13.69 -28.80 -5.71
CA VAL A 112 -13.92 -29.72 -6.83
C VAL A 112 -12.63 -30.46 -7.16
N PHE A 113 -11.50 -29.76 -7.25
CA PHE A 113 -10.20 -30.39 -7.52
C PHE A 113 -9.78 -31.35 -6.39
N PHE A 114 -10.00 -30.99 -5.13
CA PHE A 114 -9.75 -31.83 -3.97
C PHE A 114 -10.67 -33.07 -3.93
N VAL A 115 -11.95 -32.92 -4.27
CA VAL A 115 -12.92 -34.02 -4.37
C VAL A 115 -12.61 -34.94 -5.54
N LEU A 116 -12.18 -34.40 -6.68
CA LEU A 116 -11.80 -35.18 -7.86
C LEU A 116 -10.47 -35.93 -7.64
N TRP A 117 -9.52 -35.31 -6.93
CA TRP A 117 -8.26 -35.94 -6.51
C TRP A 117 -8.47 -37.07 -5.51
N THR A 118 -9.30 -36.86 -4.47
CA THR A 118 -9.65 -37.93 -3.51
C THR A 118 -10.46 -39.07 -4.12
N ARG A 119 -11.12 -38.84 -5.26
CA ARG A 119 -11.85 -39.85 -6.04
C ARG A 119 -11.03 -40.49 -7.18
N GLY A 120 -9.76 -40.15 -7.33
CA GLY A 120 -8.87 -40.77 -8.32
C GLY A 120 -9.23 -40.49 -9.78
N ILE A 121 -9.96 -39.40 -10.06
CA ILE A 121 -10.43 -39.06 -11.42
C ILE A 121 -9.32 -38.45 -12.29
N PHE A 122 -8.27 -37.93 -11.66
CA PHE A 122 -7.05 -37.45 -12.33
C PHE A 122 -5.86 -38.35 -11.95
N VAL A 123 -5.81 -39.54 -12.54
CA VAL A 123 -4.60 -40.35 -12.71
C VAL A 123 -4.47 -40.65 -14.20
#